data_AF-A0A4P7JN57-F1
#
_entry.id   AF-A0A4P7JN57-F1
#
_cell.length_a   1.000
_cell.length_b   1.000
_cell.length_c   1.000
_cell.angle_alpha   90.00
_cell.angle_beta   90.00
_cell.angle_gamma   90.00
#
_symmetry.space_group_name_H-M   'P 1'
#
loop_
_entity.id
_entity.type
_entity.pdbx_description
1 polymer ?
#
loop_
_entity_poly.entity_id
_entity_poly.type
_entity_poly.pdbx_seq_one_letter_code
_entity_poly.pdbx_strand_id
1 'polypeptide(L)' 'MAKFLTCYDYGNGGIWRFIVADSARQIVTQYPELMVVDSPPQWMTQKIINRIHELIINIEDHENEFLTALIAEREKT' A
#
# COMPACT_ATOMS: atom_id res chain seq x y z
N MET A 1 0.35 4.32 15.62
CA MET A 1 0.08 3.75 14.29
C MET A 1 -1.38 3.91 13.87
N ALA A 2 -1.59 4.37 12.63
CA ALA A 2 -2.87 4.52 11.94
C ALA A 2 -2.87 3.69 10.64
N LYS A 3 -4.06 3.46 10.06
CA LYS A 3 -4.23 2.74 8.79
C LYS A 3 -4.30 3.72 7.63
N PHE A 4 -3.48 3.49 6.61
CA PHE A 4 -3.45 4.29 5.40
C PHE A 4 -3.81 3.42 4.20
N LEU A 5 -4.71 3.90 3.34
CA LEU A 5 -4.99 3.23 2.08
C LEU A 5 -3.89 3.62 1.08
N THR A 6 -3.24 2.60 0.52
CA THR A 6 -2.14 2.77 -0.41
C THR A 6 -2.43 2.09 -1.74
N CYS A 7 -1.89 2.65 -2.81
CA CYS A 7 -1.92 2.10 -4.15
C CYS A 7 -0.50 2.03 -4.71
N TYR A 8 -0.11 0.84 -5.16
CA TYR A 8 1.01 0.67 -6.09
C TYR A 8 0.46 0.66 -7.51
N ASP A 9 0.71 1.72 -8.28
CA ASP A 9 0.29 1.83 -9.68
C ASP A 9 1.39 1.28 -10.60
N TYR A 10 1.07 0.22 -11.34
CA TYR A 10 1.97 -0.42 -12.30
C TYR A 10 1.61 -0.09 -13.76
N GLY A 11 0.84 0.98 -13.99
CA GLY A 11 0.52 1.55 -15.30
C GLY A 11 -0.72 0.97 -15.98
N ASN A 12 -1.00 -0.33 -15.80
CA ASN A 12 -2.20 -1.00 -16.33
C ASN A 12 -3.24 -1.31 -15.24
N GLY A 13 -3.01 -0.84 -14.02
CA GLY A 13 -3.83 -1.10 -12.85
C GLY A 13 -3.11 -0.73 -11.56
N GLY A 14 -3.78 -0.95 -10.42
CA GLY A 14 -3.23 -0.65 -9.10
C GLY A 14 -3.39 -1.80 -8.13
N ILE A 15 -2.35 -2.08 -7.35
CA ILE A 15 -2.41 -2.99 -6.20
C ILE A 15 -2.72 -2.15 -4.95
N TRP A 16 -3.86 -2.43 -4.33
CA TRP A 16 -4.34 -1.69 -3.16
C TRP A 16 -4.07 -2.44 -1.87
N ARG A 17 -3.53 -1.75 -0.86
CA ARG A 17 -3.26 -2.30 0.48
C ARG A 17 -3.53 -1.27 1.57
N PHE A 18 -4.02 -1.73 2.73
CA PHE A 18 -3.95 -0.94 3.94
C PHE A 18 -2.59 -1.17 4.60
N ILE A 19 -1.86 -0.07 4.85
CA ILE A 19 -0.59 -0.12 5.58
C ILE A 19 -0.77 0.57 6.93
N VAL A 20 -0.35 -0.13 7.98
CA VAL A 20 -0.25 0.40 9.34
C VAL A 20 1.10 1.07 9.50
N ALA A 21 1.09 2.37 9.80
CA ALA A 21 2.29 3.19 9.97
C ALA A 21 2.02 4.32 10.97
N ASP A 22 3.06 5.04 11.41
CA ASP A 22 2.89 6.22 12.27
C ASP A 22 2.47 7.46 11.49
N SER A 23 2.80 7.53 10.20
CA SER A 23 2.33 8.59 9.32
C SER A 23 2.33 8.17 7.86
N ALA A 24 1.50 8.83 7.03
CA ALA A 24 1.59 8.72 5.58
C ALA A 24 3.00 9.06 5.06
N ARG A 25 3.67 10.03 5.71
CA ARG A 25 5.05 10.42 5.40
C ARG A 25 6.03 9.27 5.57
N GLN A 26 5.86 8.42 6.59
CA GLN A 26 6.69 7.25 6.81
C GLN A 26 6.60 6.27 5.63
N ILE A 27 5.36 6.01 5.16
CA ILE A 27 5.10 5.14 4.01
C ILE A 27 5.83 5.64 2.77
N VAL A 28 5.59 6.90 2.37
CA VAL A 28 6.21 7.44 1.15
C VAL A 28 7.72 7.64 1.26
N THR A 29 8.26 7.73 2.48
CA THR A 29 9.71 7.80 2.69
C THR A 29 10.38 6.44 2.49
N GLN A 30 9.75 5.36 2.97
CA GLN A 30 10.30 4.00 2.84
C GLN A 30 9.99 3.37 1.48
N TYR A 31 8.78 3.63 0.96
CA TYR A 31 8.23 3.07 -0.27
C TYR A 31 7.70 4.20 -1.18
N PRO A 32 8.57 5.03 -1.80
CA PRO A 32 8.18 6.15 -2.67
C PRO A 32 7.28 5.81 -3.86
N GLU A 33 7.27 4.56 -4.31
CA GLU A 33 6.39 4.02 -5.35
C GLU A 33 4.94 3.84 -4.90
N LEU A 34 4.66 3.91 -3.60
CA LEU A 34 3.32 3.86 -3.06
C LEU A 34 2.70 5.25 -3.01
N MET A 35 1.49 5.34 -3.56
CA MET A 35 0.61 6.48 -3.36
C MET A 35 -0.27 6.25 -2.14
N VAL A 36 -0.26 7.18 -1.18
CA VAL A 36 -1.23 7.22 -0.09
C VAL A 36 -2.42 8.06 -0.53
N VAL A 37 -3.63 7.53 -0.39
CA VAL A 37 -4.86 8.25 -0.74
C VAL A 37 -5.68 8.60 0.51
N ASP A 38 -6.29 9.79 0.51
CA ASP A 38 -7.11 10.26 1.63
C ASP A 38 -8.48 9.57 1.70
N SER A 39 -9.00 9.14 0.54
CA SER A 39 -10.30 8.47 0.44
C SER A 39 -10.30 7.39 -0.64
N PRO A 40 -11.04 6.27 -0.44
CA PRO A 40 -11.23 5.27 -1.48
C PRO A 40 -11.84 5.87 -2.77
N PRO A 41 -11.40 5.45 -3.96
CA PRO A 41 -12.03 5.86 -5.22
C PRO A 41 -13.52 5.45 -5.29
N GLN A 42 -14.32 6.18 -6.08
CA GLN A 42 -15.78 5.95 -6.17
C GLN A 42 -16.17 4.55 -6.66
N TRP A 43 -15.33 3.90 -7.47
CA TRP A 43 -15.58 2.52 -7.95
C TRP A 43 -15.31 1.46 -6.86
N MET A 44 -14.60 1.82 -5.79
CA MET A 44 -14.18 0.89 -4.75
C MET A 44 -15.33 0.62 -3.78
N THR A 45 -16.09 -0.43 -4.08
CA THR A 45 -17.22 -0.87 -3.23
C THR A 45 -16.76 -1.32 -1.84
N GLN A 46 -17.67 -1.31 -0.87
CA GLN A 46 -17.40 -1.80 0.49
C GLN A 46 -16.88 -3.26 0.52
N LYS A 47 -17.34 -4.10 -0.41
CA LYS A 47 -16.86 -5.49 -0.54
C LYS A 47 -15.36 -5.54 -0.87
N ILE A 48 -14.90 -4.65 -1.75
CA ILE A 48 -13.49 -4.53 -2.12
C ILE A 48 -12.68 -4.01 -0.92
N ILE A 49 -13.19 -2.97 -0.25
CA ILE A 49 -12.55 -2.40 0.95
C ILE A 49 -12.36 -3.47 2.03
N ASN A 50 -13.40 -4.27 2.30
CA ASN A 50 -13.33 -5.35 3.29
C ASN A 50 -12.26 -6.39 2.91
N ARG A 51 -12.16 -6.74 1.63
CA ARG A 51 -11.12 -7.67 1.14
C ARG A 51 -9.72 -7.09 1.26
N ILE A 52 -9.53 -5.80 1.00
CA ILE A 52 -8.24 -5.12 1.21
C ILE A 52 -7.90 -5.07 2.71
N HIS A 53 -8.90 -4.94 3.58
CA HIS A 53 -8.71 -4.97 5.04
C HIS A 53 -8.17 -6.31 5.55
N GLU A 54 -8.52 -7.43 4.92
CA GLU A 54 -7.96 -8.75 5.23
C GLU A 54 -6.47 -8.87 4.85
N LEU A 55 -5.98 -7.97 3.99
CA LEU A 55 -4.61 -7.91 3.47
C LEU A 55 -3.82 -6.77 4.10
N ILE A 56 -4.14 -6.39 5.34
CA ILE A 56 -3.46 -5.31 6.05
C ILE A 56 -2.00 -5.66 6.34
N ILE A 57 -1.11 -4.69 6.15
CA ILE A 57 0.34 -4.87 6.28
C ILE A 57 0.85 -3.92 7.38
N ASN A 58 1.74 -4.38 8.24
CA ASN A 58 2.53 -3.49 9.09
C ASN A 58 3.74 -2.99 8.31
N ILE A 59 3.99 -1.68 8.29
CA ILE A 59 5.16 -1.11 7.59
C ILE A 59 6.50 -1.65 8.12
N GLU A 60 6.53 -2.10 9.38
CA GLU A 60 7.71 -2.68 10.03
C GLU A 60 7.86 -4.19 9.76
N ASP A 61 6.91 -4.82 9.06
CA ASP A 61 7.01 -6.22 8.64
C ASP A 61 7.92 -6.34 7.40
N HIS A 62 9.22 -6.35 7.65
CA HIS A 62 10.24 -6.44 6.60
C HIS A 62 10.26 -7.78 5.86
N GLU A 63 9.54 -8.80 6.35
CA GLU A 63 9.39 -10.10 5.68
C GLU A 63 8.13 -10.16 4.80
N ASN A 64 7.33 -9.09 4.78
CA ASN A 64 6.13 -9.04 3.98
C ASN A 64 6.47 -9.15 2.48
N GLU A 65 5.84 -10.13 1.81
CA GLU A 65 6.10 -10.40 0.39
C GLU A 65 5.79 -9.21 -0.52
N PHE A 66 4.74 -8.43 -0.20
CA PHE A 66 4.39 -7.25 -0.99
C PHE A 66 5.46 -6.17 -0.87
N LEU A 67 5.89 -5.85 0.36
CA LEU A 67 6.93 -4.83 0.58
C LEU A 67 8.27 -5.25 -0.01
N THR A 68 8.63 -6.53 0.12
CA THR A 68 9.83 -7.11 -0.49
C THR A 68 9.77 -7.01 -2.02
N ALA A 69 8.62 -7.29 -2.63
CA ALA A 69 8.43 -7.18 -4.08
C ALA A 69 8.60 -5.74 -4.58
N LEU A 70 8.14 -4.74 -3.83
CA LEU A 70 8.32 -3.34 -4.19
C LEU A 70 9.81 -2.93 -4.21
N ILE A 71 10.58 -3.38 -3.23
CA ILE A 71 12.03 -3.14 -3.17
C ILE A 71 12.72 -3.82 -4.36
N ALA A 72 12.40 -5.09 -4.61
CA ALA A 72 12.99 -5.85 -5.71
C ALA A 72 12.67 -5.26 -7.09
N GLU A 73 11.50 -4.66 -7.28
CA GLU A 73 11.14 -3.99 -8.54
C GLU A 73 11.91 -2.67 -8.72
N ARG A 74 12.09 -1.90 -7.64
CA ARG A 74 12.88 -0.67 -7.66
C ARG A 74 14.34 -0.92 -8.07
N GLU A 75 14.92 -2.02 -7.62
CA GLU A 75 16.32 -2.37 -7.96
C GLU A 75 16.51 -2.81 -9.41
N LYS A 76 15.44 -3.15 -10.13
CA LYS A 76 15.49 -3.51 -11.56
C LYS A 76 15.38 -2.32 -12.50
N THR A 77 14.97 -1.16 -11.99
CA THR A 77 14.74 0.07 -12.77
C THR A 77 15.96 0.99 -12.68
#